data_AF-A0A2H0NB96-F1
#
_entry.id   AF-A0A2H0NB96-F1
#
_cell.length_a   1.000
_cell.length_b   1.000
_cell.length_c   1.000
_cell.angle_alpha   90.00
_cell.angle_beta   90.00
_cell.angle_gamma   90.00
#
_symmetry.space_group_name_H-M   'P 1'
#
loop_
_entity.id
_entity.type
_entity.pdbx_description
1 polymer ?
#
loop_
_entity_poly.entity_id
_entity_poly.type
_entity_poly.pdbx_seq_one_letter_code
_entity_poly.pdbx_strand_id
1 'polypeptide(L)'
;MPYRKIVEFFQARKKGDQPWEYQDTEVWVADFGSPEMEEEIRRELKKIKPKSSKGNISWIFCALILLLVIISTELIMRQYTLQMFWSEMSITLVIWIWRLVLLALWIFIGHFKLHLTFEKVFIVAVTSFIIAVVFLALVKIVYITSAWTWLNFLVEPIWMLLIIALVGSLFVRFSSKNK
;
A
#
# COMPACT_ATOMS: atom_id res chain seq x y z
N MET A 1 -33.36 -29.50 10.12
CA MET A 1 -33.65 -28.44 11.12
C MET A 1 -32.56 -27.36 11.11
N PRO A 2 -32.49 -26.47 10.09
CA PRO A 2 -31.48 -25.41 9.99
C PRO A 2 -31.89 -24.11 10.72
N TYR A 3 -33.18 -23.93 10.98
CA TYR A 3 -33.78 -22.70 11.54
C TYR A 3 -33.28 -22.33 12.94
N ARG A 4 -32.95 -23.32 13.78
CA ARG A 4 -32.55 -23.06 15.17
C ARG A 4 -31.21 -22.32 15.26
N LYS A 5 -30.26 -22.66 14.38
CA LYS A 5 -28.92 -22.05 14.36
C LYS A 5 -28.92 -20.59 13.92
N ILE A 6 -29.84 -20.20 13.02
CA ILE A 6 -29.91 -18.81 12.51
C ILE A 6 -30.51 -17.88 13.57
N VAL A 7 -31.55 -18.33 14.28
CA VAL A 7 -32.13 -17.53 15.38
C VAL A 7 -31.16 -17.41 16.55
N GLU A 8 -30.43 -18.49 16.87
CA GLU A 8 -29.36 -18.46 17.86
C GLU A 8 -28.22 -17.51 17.47
N PHE A 9 -27.87 -17.40 16.18
CA PHE A 9 -26.89 -16.43 15.68
C PHE A 9 -27.33 -14.97 15.93
N PHE A 10 -28.58 -14.63 15.62
CA PHE A 10 -29.10 -13.28 15.86
C PHE A 10 -29.28 -12.96 17.36
N GLN A 11 -29.63 -13.96 18.18
CA GLN A 11 -29.75 -13.79 19.63
C GLN A 11 -28.39 -13.69 20.33
N ALA A 12 -27.37 -14.46 19.91
CA ALA A 12 -26.02 -14.39 20.45
C ALA A 12 -25.36 -13.04 20.14
N ARG A 13 -25.56 -12.50 18.93
CA ARG A 13 -25.04 -11.17 18.54
C ARG A 13 -25.69 -10.04 19.37
N LYS A 14 -26.95 -10.19 19.78
CA LYS A 14 -27.65 -9.23 20.65
C LYS A 14 -27.12 -9.22 22.09
N LYS A 15 -26.44 -10.29 22.51
CA LYS A 15 -25.82 -10.45 23.84
C LYS A 15 -24.33 -10.07 23.89
N GLY A 16 -23.70 -9.74 22.77
CA GLY A 16 -22.33 -9.26 22.73
C GLY A 16 -21.23 -10.33 22.79
N ASP A 17 -21.60 -11.62 22.86
CA ASP A 17 -20.64 -12.72 22.81
C ASP A 17 -20.40 -13.13 21.34
N GLN A 18 -19.20 -12.92 20.81
CA GLN A 18 -18.76 -13.46 19.52
C GLN A 18 -17.59 -14.42 19.72
N PRO A 19 -17.79 -15.75 19.59
CA PRO A 19 -16.69 -16.68 19.69
C PRO A 19 -16.21 -17.26 18.36
N TRP A 20 -16.45 -16.72 17.15
CA TRP A 20 -15.96 -17.42 15.93
C TRP A 20 -15.61 -16.47 14.78
N GLU A 21 -14.39 -16.61 14.25
CA GLU A 21 -13.94 -16.04 12.96
C GLU A 21 -14.79 -16.62 11.82
N TYR A 22 -15.48 -15.75 11.09
CA TYR A 22 -16.37 -16.13 10.01
C TYR A 22 -15.57 -16.26 8.71
N GLN A 23 -15.33 -17.49 8.25
CA GLN A 23 -14.83 -17.77 6.89
C GLN A 23 -15.99 -17.74 5.87
N ASP A 24 -15.70 -17.22 4.68
CA ASP A 24 -16.60 -17.03 3.53
C ASP A 24 -17.47 -18.25 3.24
N THR A 25 -18.64 -18.32 3.88
CA THR A 25 -19.64 -19.35 3.62
C THR A 25 -20.82 -18.70 2.93
N GLU A 26 -21.08 -19.08 1.67
CA GLU A 26 -22.25 -18.64 0.91
C GLU A 26 -23.53 -18.91 1.71
N VAL A 27 -24.24 -17.83 2.07
CA VAL A 27 -25.52 -17.92 2.78
C VAL A 27 -26.60 -18.18 1.74
N TRP A 28 -27.06 -19.43 1.66
CA TRP A 28 -28.25 -19.82 0.90
C TRP A 28 -29.48 -19.31 1.65
N VAL A 29 -30.09 -18.24 1.13
CA VAL A 29 -31.36 -17.69 1.61
C VAL A 29 -32.44 -18.70 1.19
N ALA A 30 -32.94 -19.51 2.13
CA ALA A 30 -34.12 -20.33 1.87
C ALA A 30 -35.34 -19.42 1.72
N ASP A 31 -36.27 -19.77 0.81
CA ASP A 31 -37.52 -19.05 0.58
C ASP A 31 -38.25 -18.77 1.90
N PHE A 32 -38.12 -17.54 2.38
CA PHE A 32 -38.93 -17.03 3.48
C PHE A 32 -40.30 -16.73 2.86
N GLY A 33 -41.31 -17.53 3.20
CA GLY A 33 -42.64 -17.55 2.57
C GLY A 33 -43.49 -16.27 2.62
N SER A 34 -42.90 -15.09 2.79
CA SER A 34 -43.54 -13.78 2.65
C SER A 34 -42.59 -12.80 1.93
N PRO A 35 -43.02 -12.16 0.82
CA PRO A 35 -42.18 -11.26 0.02
C PRO A 35 -41.60 -10.08 0.82
N GLU A 36 -42.35 -9.60 1.81
CA GLU A 36 -42.00 -8.44 2.65
C GLU A 36 -40.79 -8.74 3.55
N MET A 37 -40.75 -9.94 4.13
CA MET A 37 -39.66 -10.38 5.00
C MET A 37 -38.40 -10.69 4.20
N GLU A 38 -38.54 -11.18 2.96
CA GLU A 38 -37.40 -11.37 2.06
C GLU A 38 -36.78 -10.03 1.64
N GLU A 39 -37.59 -9.00 1.37
CA GLU A 39 -37.10 -7.66 1.09
C GLU A 39 -36.37 -7.04 2.29
N GLU A 40 -36.91 -7.18 3.49
CA GLU A 40 -36.31 -6.66 4.71
C GLU A 40 -34.97 -7.35 5.00
N ILE A 41 -34.92 -8.69 4.90
CA ILE A 41 -33.69 -9.47 5.03
C ILE A 41 -32.69 -9.13 3.92
N ARG A 42 -33.13 -8.94 2.66
CA ARG A 42 -32.24 -8.48 1.57
C ARG A 42 -31.69 -7.08 1.82
N ARG A 43 -32.46 -6.16 2.41
CA ARG A 43 -31.97 -4.83 2.80
C ARG A 43 -30.95 -4.92 3.91
N GLU A 44 -31.17 -5.76 4.92
CA GLU A 44 -30.19 -6.00 5.98
C GLU A 44 -28.94 -6.70 5.48
N LEU A 45 -29.07 -7.71 4.61
CA LEU A 45 -27.96 -8.39 3.96
C LEU A 45 -27.17 -7.46 3.03
N LYS A 46 -27.81 -6.50 2.36
CA LYS A 46 -27.11 -5.46 1.58
C LYS A 46 -26.28 -4.53 2.48
N LYS A 47 -26.72 -4.25 3.71
CA LYS A 47 -25.94 -3.49 4.70
C LYS A 47 -24.78 -4.33 5.25
N ILE A 48 -24.96 -5.65 5.36
CA ILE A 48 -23.96 -6.60 5.87
C ILE A 48 -23.00 -7.05 4.79
N LYS A 49 -23.34 -6.90 3.50
CA LYS A 49 -22.52 -7.36 2.38
C LYS A 49 -21.12 -6.80 2.61
N PRO A 50 -20.13 -7.66 2.95
CA PRO A 50 -18.79 -7.18 3.18
C PRO A 50 -18.45 -6.38 1.93
N LYS A 51 -17.96 -5.15 2.12
CA LYS A 51 -17.36 -4.36 1.04
C LYS A 51 -16.40 -5.35 0.40
N SER A 52 -16.80 -5.91 -0.75
CA SER A 52 -16.10 -7.07 -1.31
C SER A 52 -14.63 -6.68 -1.34
N SER A 53 -13.75 -7.58 -0.92
CA SER A 53 -12.31 -7.36 -1.01
C SER A 53 -12.03 -6.93 -2.45
N LYS A 54 -11.93 -5.62 -2.66
CA LYS A 54 -12.07 -4.98 -3.98
C LYS A 54 -10.82 -5.34 -4.75
N GLY A 55 -10.85 -6.45 -5.47
CA GLY A 55 -9.77 -6.95 -6.29
C GLY A 55 -8.49 -7.20 -5.49
N ASN A 56 -7.99 -8.43 -5.48
CA ASN A 56 -6.61 -8.66 -5.08
C ASN A 56 -5.69 -8.06 -6.16
N ILE A 57 -5.52 -6.74 -6.17
CA ILE A 57 -4.53 -6.07 -7.00
C ILE A 57 -3.19 -6.69 -6.65
N SER A 58 -2.51 -7.26 -7.65
CA SER A 58 -1.23 -7.92 -7.45
C SER A 58 -0.22 -6.90 -6.94
N TRP A 59 0.15 -7.03 -5.67
CA TRP A 59 1.12 -6.15 -5.02
C TRP A 59 2.50 -6.25 -5.68
N ILE A 60 2.83 -7.41 -6.25
CA ILE A 60 4.05 -7.63 -7.05
C ILE A 60 4.02 -6.75 -8.31
N PHE A 61 2.88 -6.72 -9.00
CA PHE A 61 2.71 -5.88 -10.18
C PHE A 61 2.82 -4.39 -9.83
N CYS A 62 2.25 -3.96 -8.71
CA CYS A 62 2.44 -2.60 -8.20
C CYS A 62 3.91 -2.30 -7.88
N ALA A 63 4.64 -3.24 -7.29
CA ALA A 63 6.06 -3.07 -6.99
C ALA A 63 6.91 -2.90 -8.26
N LEU A 64 6.62 -3.68 -9.30
CA LEU A 64 7.28 -3.55 -10.60
C LEU A 64 6.99 -2.20 -11.26
N ILE A 65 5.72 -1.76 -11.26
CA ILE A 65 5.37 -0.44 -11.80
C ILE A 65 6.07 0.66 -11.01
N LEU A 66 6.02 0.62 -9.68
CA LEU A 66 6.64 1.63 -8.84
C LEU A 66 8.16 1.67 -9.05
N LEU A 67 8.81 0.51 -9.14
CA LEU A 67 10.23 0.38 -9.45
C LEU A 67 10.58 1.06 -10.79
N LEU A 68 9.83 0.76 -11.85
CA LEU A 68 10.03 1.36 -13.16
C LEU A 68 9.83 2.88 -13.12
N VAL A 69 8.82 3.37 -12.41
CA VAL A 69 8.58 4.81 -12.22
C VAL A 69 9.75 5.46 -11.50
N ILE A 70 10.26 4.88 -10.41
CA ILE A 70 11.41 5.44 -9.67
C ILE A 70 12.63 5.55 -10.59
N ILE A 71 13.01 4.45 -11.26
CA ILE A 71 14.21 4.42 -12.10
C ILE A 71 14.08 5.40 -13.28
N SER A 72 12.97 5.33 -14.01
CA SER A 72 12.77 6.19 -15.20
C SER A 72 12.74 7.67 -14.84
N THR A 73 12.00 8.05 -13.80
CA THR A 73 11.89 9.46 -13.39
C THR A 73 13.21 10.01 -12.86
N GLU A 74 13.99 9.22 -12.11
CA GLU A 74 15.30 9.66 -11.64
C GLU A 74 16.29 9.86 -12.80
N LEU A 75 16.32 8.94 -13.78
CA LEU A 75 17.17 9.09 -14.96
C LEU A 75 16.78 10.31 -15.80
N ILE A 76 15.47 10.54 -16.00
CA ILE A 76 14.97 11.72 -16.72
C ILE A 76 15.33 13.00 -15.98
N MET A 77 15.09 13.06 -14.65
CA MET A 77 15.46 14.21 -13.83
C MET A 77 16.96 14.47 -13.91
N ARG A 78 17.79 13.43 -13.82
CA ARG A 78 19.25 13.58 -13.92
C ARG A 78 19.65 14.15 -15.28
N GLN A 79 19.12 13.60 -16.37
CA GLN A 79 19.38 14.11 -17.71
C GLN A 79 18.98 15.58 -17.86
N TYR A 80 17.81 15.96 -17.35
CA TYR A 80 17.32 17.34 -17.39
C TYR A 80 18.20 18.30 -16.57
N THR A 81 18.59 17.88 -15.35
CA THR A 81 19.45 18.71 -14.48
C THR A 81 20.86 18.90 -15.03
N LEU A 82 21.41 17.89 -15.74
CA LEU A 82 22.69 18.01 -16.43
C LEU A 82 22.64 19.02 -17.58
N GLN A 83 21.52 19.06 -18.33
CA GLN A 83 21.32 20.07 -19.39
C GLN A 83 21.25 21.50 -18.84
N MET A 84 20.78 21.65 -17.60
CA MET A 84 20.70 22.94 -16.91
C MET A 84 21.98 23.31 -16.14
N PHE A 85 23.05 22.52 -16.25
CA PHE A 85 24.34 22.74 -15.58
C PHE A 85 24.24 22.85 -14.05
N TRP A 86 23.33 22.09 -13.43
CA TRP A 86 23.21 22.07 -11.97
C TRP A 86 24.42 21.41 -11.32
N SER A 87 24.79 21.87 -10.12
CA SER A 87 25.82 21.22 -9.31
C SER A 87 25.35 19.85 -8.82
N GLU A 88 26.26 18.88 -8.72
CA GLU A 88 25.95 17.50 -8.25
C GLU A 88 25.24 17.48 -6.88
N MET A 89 25.58 18.43 -5.99
CA MET A 89 24.91 18.57 -4.69
C MET A 89 23.43 18.94 -4.85
N SER A 90 23.12 19.88 -5.74
CA SER A 90 21.74 20.31 -6.01
C SER A 90 20.94 19.19 -6.65
N ILE A 91 21.54 18.45 -7.60
CA ILE A 91 20.93 17.28 -8.24
C ILE A 91 20.59 16.23 -7.18
N THR A 92 21.53 15.93 -6.28
CA THR A 92 21.32 14.97 -5.20
C THR A 92 20.16 15.37 -4.30
N LEU A 93 20.12 16.62 -3.83
CA LEU A 93 19.04 17.11 -2.97
C LEU A 93 17.67 17.06 -3.65
N VAL A 94 17.58 17.45 -4.91
CA VAL A 94 16.30 17.41 -5.65
C VAL A 94 15.83 15.97 -5.89
N ILE A 95 16.73 15.03 -6.19
CA ILE A 95 16.39 13.60 -6.27
C ILE A 95 15.85 13.10 -4.92
N TRP A 96 16.46 13.48 -3.80
CA TRP A 96 15.98 13.11 -2.47
C TRP A 96 14.58 13.65 -2.17
N ILE A 97 14.33 14.93 -2.47
CA ILE A 97 13.00 15.54 -2.31
C ILE A 97 11.98 14.83 -3.20
N TRP A 98 12.33 14.54 -4.45
CA TRP A 98 11.48 13.80 -5.37
C TRP A 98 11.11 12.41 -4.84
N ARG A 99 12.07 11.65 -4.32
CA ARG A 99 11.84 10.33 -3.72
C ARG A 99 10.88 10.40 -2.52
N LEU A 100 11.01 11.43 -1.67
CA LEU A 100 10.09 11.67 -0.56
C LEU A 100 8.66 11.95 -1.04
N VAL A 101 8.50 12.80 -2.06
CA VAL A 101 7.20 13.08 -2.68
C VAL A 101 6.59 11.81 -3.27
N LEU A 102 7.38 11.02 -4.00
CA LEU A 102 6.92 9.79 -4.62
C LEU A 102 6.51 8.73 -3.58
N LEU A 103 7.24 8.62 -2.48
CA LEU A 103 6.90 7.74 -1.36
C LEU A 103 5.57 8.15 -0.72
N ALA A 104 5.38 9.44 -0.44
CA ALA A 104 4.14 9.96 0.12
C ALA A 104 2.94 9.72 -0.83
N LEU A 105 3.13 9.97 -2.13
CA LEU A 105 2.14 9.67 -3.16
C LEU A 105 1.80 8.18 -3.24
N TRP A 106 2.82 7.31 -3.18
CA TRP A 106 2.61 5.86 -3.18
C TRP A 106 1.79 5.42 -1.97
N ILE A 107 2.15 5.86 -0.76
CA ILE A 107 1.43 5.51 0.46
C ILE A 107 -0.03 5.98 0.36
N PHE A 108 -0.25 7.21 -0.12
CA PHE A 108 -1.59 7.75 -0.33
C PHE A 108 -2.40 6.94 -1.34
N ILE A 109 -1.85 6.66 -2.52
CA ILE A 109 -2.55 5.92 -3.59
C ILE A 109 -2.77 4.46 -3.17
N GLY A 110 -1.73 3.81 -2.64
CA GLY A 110 -1.76 2.42 -2.21
C GLY A 110 -2.81 2.18 -1.13
N HIS A 111 -2.86 3.04 -0.13
CA HIS A 111 -3.82 2.90 0.96
C HIS A 111 -5.24 3.36 0.56
N PHE A 112 -5.39 4.58 0.05
CA PHE A 112 -6.73 5.16 -0.16
C PHE A 112 -7.37 4.77 -1.50
N LYS A 113 -6.60 4.69 -2.60
CA LYS A 113 -7.17 4.37 -3.93
C LYS A 113 -7.17 2.88 -4.21
N LEU A 114 -6.07 2.19 -3.93
CA LEU A 114 -5.91 0.76 -4.24
C LEU A 114 -6.41 -0.16 -3.11
N HIS A 115 -6.73 0.39 -1.94
CA HIS A 115 -7.25 -0.36 -0.78
C HIS A 115 -6.33 -1.53 -0.37
N LEU A 116 -5.02 -1.40 -0.60
CA LEU A 116 -4.03 -2.37 -0.16
C LEU A 116 -3.91 -2.33 1.36
N THR A 117 -3.66 -3.49 1.98
CA THR A 117 -3.33 -3.55 3.40
C THR A 117 -2.05 -2.78 3.66
N PHE A 118 -1.94 -2.18 4.85
CA PHE A 118 -0.78 -1.35 5.23
C PHE A 118 0.55 -2.09 5.04
N GLU A 119 0.58 -3.36 5.43
CA GLU A 119 1.73 -4.26 5.24
C GLU A 119 2.15 -4.35 3.77
N LYS A 120 1.20 -4.56 2.85
CA LYS A 120 1.49 -4.65 1.42
C LYS A 120 2.00 -3.33 0.85
N VAL A 121 1.41 -2.20 1.25
CA VAL A 121 1.88 -0.86 0.84
C VAL A 121 3.33 -0.66 1.27
N PHE A 122 3.67 -1.07 2.49
CA PHE A 122 5.01 -0.93 3.05
C PHE A 122 6.02 -1.88 2.39
N ILE A 123 5.67 -3.16 2.22
CA ILE A 123 6.52 -4.15 1.53
C ILE A 123 6.83 -3.69 0.09
N VAL A 124 5.82 -3.20 -0.62
CA VAL A 124 6.00 -2.66 -1.98
C VAL A 124 6.92 -1.43 -1.95
N ALA A 125 6.73 -0.50 -1.00
CA ALA A 125 7.60 0.67 -0.88
C ALA A 125 9.05 0.25 -0.61
N VAL A 126 9.29 -0.61 0.38
CA VAL A 126 10.64 -1.08 0.73
C VAL A 126 11.30 -1.79 -0.45
N THR A 127 10.63 -2.78 -1.05
CA THR A 127 11.22 -3.56 -2.13
C THR A 127 11.52 -2.69 -3.36
N SER A 128 10.56 -1.89 -3.83
CA SER A 128 10.77 -1.04 -5.02
C SER A 128 11.82 0.05 -4.79
N PHE A 129 11.78 0.78 -3.67
CA PHE A 129 12.75 1.86 -3.44
C PHE A 129 14.15 1.34 -3.21
N ILE A 130 14.34 0.28 -2.43
CA ILE A 130 15.69 -0.24 -2.14
C ILE A 130 16.31 -0.83 -3.41
N ILE A 131 15.56 -1.62 -4.18
CA ILE A 131 16.05 -2.17 -5.44
C ILE A 131 16.38 -1.03 -6.41
N ALA A 132 15.52 0.00 -6.51
CA ALA A 132 15.77 1.15 -7.38
C ALA A 132 17.05 1.90 -6.99
N VAL A 133 17.22 2.20 -5.70
CA VAL A 133 18.38 2.96 -5.20
C VAL A 133 19.67 2.20 -5.42
N VAL A 134 19.69 0.90 -5.14
CA VAL A 134 20.85 0.04 -5.40
C VAL A 134 21.17 0.00 -6.89
N PHE A 135 20.16 -0.22 -7.74
CA PHE A 135 20.34 -0.23 -9.19
C PHE A 135 20.90 1.10 -9.71
N LEU A 136 20.32 2.22 -9.29
CA LEU A 136 20.76 3.57 -9.69
C LEU A 136 22.15 3.90 -9.15
N ALA A 137 22.50 3.44 -7.96
CA ALA A 137 23.85 3.61 -7.42
C ALA A 137 24.89 2.81 -8.22
N LEU A 138 24.57 1.57 -8.64
CA LEU A 138 25.44 0.80 -9.55
C LEU A 138 25.64 1.53 -10.88
N VAL A 139 24.56 2.07 -11.45
CA VAL A 139 24.62 2.90 -12.67
C VAL A 139 25.52 4.12 -12.43
N LYS A 140 25.36 4.84 -11.31
CA LYS A 140 26.20 6.00 -10.96
C LYS A 140 27.68 5.64 -10.82
N ILE A 141 28.03 4.47 -10.26
CA ILE A 141 29.43 4.03 -10.13
C ILE A 141 30.11 3.92 -11.50
N VAL A 142 29.39 3.46 -12.52
CA VAL A 142 29.94 3.35 -13.88
C VAL A 142 30.19 4.73 -14.51
N TYR A 143 29.32 5.71 -14.24
CA TYR A 143 29.43 7.05 -14.85
C TYR A 143 30.27 8.05 -14.05
N ILE A 144 30.36 7.89 -12.73
CA ILE A 144 30.98 8.86 -11.81
C ILE A 144 32.14 8.19 -11.09
N THR A 145 33.36 8.46 -11.58
CA THR A 145 34.62 7.95 -11.03
C THR A 145 35.06 8.72 -9.77
N SER A 146 34.15 8.91 -8.81
CA SER A 146 34.43 9.57 -7.53
C SER A 146 34.34 8.58 -6.37
N ALA A 147 35.25 8.67 -5.40
CA ALA A 147 35.19 7.92 -4.14
C ALA A 147 33.89 8.19 -3.37
N TRP A 148 33.31 9.38 -3.54
CA TRP A 148 32.02 9.76 -2.95
C TRP A 148 30.87 8.85 -3.41
N THR A 149 30.90 8.38 -4.66
CA THR A 149 29.87 7.51 -5.22
C THR A 149 29.81 6.15 -4.50
N TRP A 150 30.97 5.63 -4.08
CA TRP A 150 31.06 4.39 -3.33
C TRP A 150 30.48 4.49 -1.91
N LEU A 151 30.67 5.64 -1.26
CA LEU A 151 30.04 5.90 0.03
C LEU A 151 28.51 5.99 -0.13
N ASN A 152 28.05 6.73 -1.14
CA ASN A 152 26.62 6.87 -1.42
C ASN A 152 25.94 5.53 -1.75
N PHE A 153 26.65 4.59 -2.37
CA PHE A 153 26.14 3.25 -2.63
C PHE A 153 25.68 2.52 -1.35
N LEU A 154 26.41 2.67 -0.24
CA LEU A 154 26.04 2.10 1.05
C LEU A 154 25.04 2.96 1.82
N VAL A 155 25.23 4.28 1.74
CA VAL A 155 24.51 5.24 2.56
C VAL A 155 23.09 5.47 2.04
N GLU A 156 22.88 5.59 0.72
CA GLU A 156 21.55 5.85 0.14
C GLU A 156 20.50 4.78 0.49
N PRO A 157 20.75 3.46 0.38
CA PRO A 157 19.76 2.44 0.73
C PRO A 157 19.37 2.47 2.21
N ILE A 158 20.34 2.70 3.10
CA ILE A 158 20.11 2.77 4.55
C ILE A 158 19.20 3.95 4.88
N TRP A 159 19.51 5.14 4.36
CA TRP A 159 18.67 6.32 4.56
C TRP A 159 17.26 6.13 3.98
N MET A 160 17.14 5.47 2.83
CA MET A 160 15.83 5.18 2.25
C MET A 160 15.01 4.25 3.14
N LEU A 161 15.60 3.21 3.74
CA LEU A 161 14.91 2.39 4.74
C LEU A 161 14.43 3.22 5.93
N LEU A 162 15.29 4.08 6.47
CA LEU A 162 14.95 4.93 7.62
C LEU A 162 13.79 5.89 7.29
N ILE A 163 13.82 6.49 6.10
CA ILE A 163 12.77 7.38 5.62
C ILE A 163 11.46 6.63 5.43
N ILE A 164 11.48 5.46 4.80
CA ILE A 164 10.28 4.64 4.61
C ILE A 164 9.68 4.26 5.96
N ALA A 165 10.50 3.83 6.92
CA ALA A 165 10.06 3.53 8.28
C ALA A 165 9.46 4.76 8.97
N LEU A 166 10.10 5.92 8.87
CA LEU A 166 9.63 7.16 9.48
C LEU A 166 8.30 7.62 8.87
N VAL A 167 8.20 7.72 7.54
CA VAL A 167 6.97 8.12 6.85
C VAL A 167 5.85 7.11 7.11
N GLY A 168 6.16 5.81 7.08
CA GLY A 168 5.22 4.74 7.41
C GLY A 168 4.67 4.89 8.83
N SER A 169 5.54 5.12 9.81
CA SER A 169 5.15 5.29 11.22
C SER A 169 4.24 6.52 11.44
N LEU A 170 4.55 7.65 10.79
CA LEU A 170 3.71 8.84 10.82
C LEU A 170 2.33 8.55 10.23
N PHE A 171 2.30 7.85 9.11
CA PHE A 171 1.06 7.52 8.42
C PHE A 171 0.15 6.56 9.23
N VAL A 172 0.72 5.57 9.92
CA VAL A 172 -0.03 4.70 10.87
C VAL A 172 -0.67 5.55 11.98
N ARG A 173 0.09 6.50 12.54
CA ARG A 173 -0.39 7.37 13.62
C ARG A 173 -1.54 8.28 13.19
N PHE A 174 -1.53 8.77 11.95
CA PHE A 174 -2.63 9.56 11.40
C PHE A 174 -3.86 8.71 11.06
N SER A 175 -3.67 7.51 10.51
CA SER A 175 -4.77 6.59 10.19
C SER A 175 -5.48 6.09 11.46
N SER A 176 -4.73 5.77 12.51
CA SER A 176 -5.28 5.31 13.80
C SER A 176 -6.08 6.35 14.56
N LYS A 177 -5.87 7.66 14.32
CA LYS A 177 -6.65 8.73 14.96
C LYS A 177 -7.98 9.03 14.26
N ASN A 178 -8.17 8.52 13.04
CA ASN A 178 -9.38 8.71 12.24
C ASN A 178 -10.34 7.52 12.28
N LYS A 179 -10.08 6.53 13.13
CA LYS A 179 -11.03 5.47 13.52
C LYS A 179 -11.54 5.75 14.93
#